data_AF-A0A5Q0QAJ2-F1
#
_entry.id   AF-A0A5Q0QAJ2-F1
#
_cell.length_a   1.000
_cell.length_b   1.000
_cell.length_c   1.000
_cell.angle_alpha   90.00
_cell.angle_beta   90.00
_cell.angle_gamma   90.00
#
_symmetry.space_group_name_H-M   'P 1'
#
loop_
_entity.id
_entity.type
_entity.pdbx_description
1 polymer ?
#
loop_
_entity_poly.entity_id
_entity_poly.type
_entity_poly.pdbx_seq_one_letter_code
_entity_poly.pdbx_strand_id
1 'polypeptide(L)'
;MENFRTKIAELASRGFDTGAILNEQDLPASGVAICQNCVLYACPDNLIFEVHGNILMKYQEAGETNSSLGYPRSDEMDDPEFSGGKVSYFEYGKIRWQYPNGSQIEMYEYVDLDSFEQQQAPLREKLQEIANYAFEALSESQHSIEQRITKGNKESWCGKAVGYFYARAGAPTKTTSQFMNTSNIALFGSYGTTTFDQSGELRSDYRENTTLKEQHVAQDAARKMITFEDIEAEYDLDILPGDIVLVDNTGKGGADHIQIVYKYNRENRMLTVIDGNGSGFALASLGIPNNDAELRKLSPDGIPVADKKQWIEDDLGISLIYQGDVGGHVSISCHILKPEFQITHKDNALKHKRVWAIVRPSILDLN
;
A
#
# COMPACT_ATOMS: atom_id res chain seq x y z
N MET A 1 -32.69 8.25 -23.98
CA MET A 1 -32.96 9.67 -24.32
C MET A 1 -32.71 10.61 -23.14
N GLU A 2 -33.25 10.34 -21.95
CA GLU A 2 -33.08 11.23 -20.78
C GLU A 2 -31.62 11.45 -20.39
N ASN A 3 -30.81 10.39 -20.32
CA ASN A 3 -29.39 10.48 -19.94
C ASN A 3 -28.56 11.38 -20.88
N PHE A 4 -28.78 11.32 -22.20
CA PHE A 4 -28.09 12.19 -23.16
C PHE A 4 -28.47 13.66 -22.97
N ARG A 5 -29.76 13.96 -22.74
CA ARG A 5 -30.21 15.33 -22.50
C ARG A 5 -29.67 15.87 -21.17
N THR A 6 -29.57 15.03 -20.14
CA THR A 6 -28.92 15.37 -18.88
C THR A 6 -27.44 15.70 -19.10
N LYS A 7 -26.71 14.88 -19.87
CA LYS A 7 -25.30 15.15 -20.19
C LYS A 7 -25.11 16.45 -20.99
N ILE A 8 -26.00 16.74 -21.94
CA ILE A 8 -25.98 18.01 -22.68
C ILE A 8 -26.14 19.20 -21.73
N ALA A 9 -27.08 19.12 -20.77
CA ALA A 9 -27.28 20.18 -19.79
C ALA A 9 -26.07 20.37 -18.85
N GLU A 10 -25.42 19.26 -18.46
CA GLU A 10 -24.18 19.28 -17.69
C GLU A 10 -23.05 19.99 -18.46
N LEU A 11 -22.82 19.61 -19.72
CA LEU A 11 -21.81 20.22 -20.58
C LEU A 11 -22.06 21.72 -20.80
N ALA A 12 -23.32 22.11 -21.02
CA ALA A 12 -23.71 23.51 -21.16
C ALA A 12 -23.42 24.31 -19.88
N SER A 13 -23.62 23.73 -18.70
CA SER A 13 -23.27 24.38 -17.42
C SER A 13 -21.77 24.62 -17.25
N ARG A 14 -20.94 23.84 -17.95
CA ARG A 14 -19.47 23.98 -18.01
C ARG A 14 -19.01 24.85 -19.19
N GLY A 15 -19.94 25.43 -19.94
CA GLY A 15 -19.67 26.33 -21.07
C GLY A 15 -19.42 25.62 -22.40
N PHE A 16 -19.74 24.34 -22.53
CA PHE A 16 -19.64 23.60 -23.78
C PHE A 16 -21.01 23.45 -24.46
N ASP A 17 -21.13 23.97 -25.69
CA ASP A 17 -22.34 23.85 -26.50
C ASP A 17 -22.23 22.68 -27.47
N THR A 18 -23.01 21.63 -27.24
CA THR A 18 -23.07 20.44 -28.11
C THR A 18 -23.72 20.74 -29.46
N GLY A 19 -24.53 21.81 -29.54
CA GLY A 19 -25.47 22.04 -30.63
C GLY A 19 -26.60 21.00 -30.66
N ALA A 20 -27.38 21.04 -31.74
CA ALA A 20 -28.54 20.16 -31.91
C ALA A 20 -28.13 18.69 -32.13
N ILE A 21 -28.95 17.76 -31.64
CA ILE A 21 -28.82 16.33 -31.95
C ILE A 21 -29.27 16.10 -33.40
N LEU A 22 -28.43 15.42 -34.18
CA LEU A 22 -28.61 15.16 -35.61
C LEU A 22 -29.26 13.79 -35.89
N ASN A 23 -29.19 12.85 -34.94
CA ASN A 23 -29.71 11.48 -35.08
C ASN A 23 -30.84 11.17 -34.09
N GLU A 24 -31.72 12.13 -33.79
CA GLU A 24 -32.72 12.00 -32.72
C GLU A 24 -33.65 10.78 -32.89
N GLN A 25 -33.93 10.38 -34.14
CA GLN A 25 -34.76 9.22 -34.47
C GLN A 25 -34.09 7.86 -34.15
N ASP A 26 -32.75 7.82 -34.15
CA ASP A 26 -31.96 6.58 -33.99
C ASP A 26 -31.38 6.40 -32.56
N LEU A 27 -31.49 7.43 -31.72
CA LEU A 27 -30.98 7.44 -30.33
C LEU A 27 -31.36 6.22 -29.47
N PRO A 28 -32.58 5.65 -29.55
CA PRO A 28 -32.93 4.50 -28.72
C PRO A 28 -32.12 3.23 -29.04
N ALA A 29 -31.53 3.14 -30.24
CA ALA A 29 -30.84 1.95 -30.73
C ALA A 29 -29.33 2.15 -30.92
N SER A 30 -28.85 3.39 -31.05
CA SER A 30 -27.48 3.69 -31.49
C SER A 30 -26.41 3.62 -30.39
N GLY A 31 -26.79 3.78 -29.11
CA GLY A 31 -25.81 3.96 -28.02
C GLY A 31 -25.00 5.26 -28.11
N VAL A 32 -25.25 6.10 -29.12
CA VAL A 32 -24.53 7.35 -29.39
C VAL A 32 -25.48 8.48 -29.82
N ALA A 33 -25.25 9.69 -29.33
CA ALA A 33 -25.92 10.91 -29.80
C ALA A 33 -24.95 11.73 -30.65
N ILE A 34 -25.24 11.86 -31.94
CA ILE A 34 -24.47 12.69 -32.86
C ILE A 34 -25.00 14.12 -32.74
N CYS A 35 -24.19 15.03 -32.25
CA CYS A 35 -24.53 16.45 -32.12
C CYS A 35 -23.74 17.27 -33.16
N GLN A 36 -24.08 18.54 -33.32
CA GLN A 36 -23.38 19.40 -34.29
C GLN A 36 -21.89 19.58 -33.99
N ASN A 37 -21.54 19.68 -32.70
CA ASN A 37 -20.18 20.00 -32.27
C ASN A 37 -19.45 18.81 -31.65
N CYS A 38 -20.13 17.70 -31.38
CA CYS A 38 -19.59 16.55 -30.66
C CYS A 38 -20.35 15.25 -30.94
N VAL A 39 -19.81 14.14 -30.45
CA VAL A 39 -20.55 12.89 -30.30
C VAL A 39 -20.56 12.51 -28.82
N LEU A 40 -21.73 12.14 -28.31
CA LEU A 40 -21.88 11.60 -26.96
C LEU A 40 -21.98 10.07 -27.03
N TYR A 41 -21.14 9.37 -26.28
CA TYR A 41 -21.09 7.92 -26.25
C TYR A 41 -21.65 7.40 -24.93
N ALA A 42 -22.64 6.51 -24.98
CA ALA A 42 -23.10 5.78 -23.80
C ALA A 42 -22.22 4.55 -23.55
N CYS A 43 -21.61 4.48 -22.38
CA CYS A 43 -20.69 3.44 -21.97
C CYS A 43 -21.43 2.25 -21.29
N PRO A 44 -20.82 1.06 -21.20
CA PRO A 44 -21.44 -0.12 -20.58
C PRO A 44 -21.86 0.05 -19.11
N ASP A 45 -21.26 0.99 -18.39
CA ASP A 45 -21.60 1.36 -17.00
C ASP A 45 -22.68 2.46 -16.92
N ASN A 46 -23.31 2.81 -18.04
CA ASN A 46 -24.30 3.87 -18.20
C ASN A 46 -23.78 5.30 -18.00
N LEU A 47 -22.46 5.50 -17.94
CA LEU A 47 -21.88 6.84 -18.06
C LEU A 47 -21.94 7.32 -19.51
N ILE A 48 -21.96 8.64 -19.70
CA ILE A 48 -21.96 9.27 -21.02
C ILE A 48 -20.85 10.29 -21.09
N PHE A 49 -20.01 10.16 -22.11
CA PHE A 49 -18.89 11.07 -22.34
C PHE A 49 -18.96 11.70 -23.72
N GLU A 50 -18.51 12.95 -23.75
CA GLU A 50 -18.42 13.78 -24.93
C GLU A 50 -17.04 13.65 -25.58
N VAL A 51 -17.02 13.56 -26.90
CA VAL A 51 -15.80 13.65 -27.70
C VAL A 51 -16.05 14.59 -28.89
N HIS A 52 -15.18 15.59 -29.09
CA HIS A 52 -15.31 16.58 -30.16
C HIS A 52 -14.01 16.90 -30.88
N GLY A 53 -14.12 17.75 -31.91
CA GLY A 53 -13.00 18.40 -32.55
C GLY A 53 -11.96 17.42 -33.11
N ASN A 54 -10.68 17.76 -32.91
CA ASN A 54 -9.57 16.96 -33.44
C ASN A 54 -9.42 15.62 -32.71
N ILE A 55 -9.87 15.52 -31.46
CA ILE A 55 -9.85 14.25 -30.70
C ILE A 55 -10.89 13.31 -31.29
N LEU A 56 -12.12 13.78 -31.51
CA LEU A 56 -13.18 13.00 -32.17
C LEU A 56 -12.75 12.53 -33.54
N MET A 57 -12.18 13.42 -34.37
CA MET A 57 -11.68 13.04 -35.69
C MET A 57 -10.68 11.88 -35.60
N LYS A 58 -9.76 11.92 -34.62
CA LYS A 58 -8.78 10.85 -34.42
C LYS A 58 -9.39 9.56 -33.90
N TYR A 59 -10.39 9.66 -33.02
CA TYR A 59 -11.12 8.51 -32.50
C TYR A 59 -11.93 7.80 -33.60
N GLN A 60 -12.56 8.58 -34.48
CA GLN A 60 -13.28 8.08 -35.65
C GLN A 60 -12.35 7.38 -36.64
N GLU A 61 -11.18 7.97 -36.93
CA GLU A 61 -10.14 7.32 -37.75
C GLU A 61 -9.70 5.95 -37.18
N ALA A 62 -9.69 5.81 -35.86
CA ALA A 62 -9.29 4.58 -35.19
C ALA A 62 -10.39 3.49 -35.20
N GLY A 63 -11.64 3.84 -35.53
CA GLY A 63 -12.79 2.93 -35.49
C GLY A 63 -13.68 3.08 -34.25
N GLU A 64 -13.58 4.21 -33.53
CA GLU A 64 -14.40 4.56 -32.37
C GLU A 64 -14.41 3.46 -31.29
N THR A 65 -15.59 3.07 -30.78
CA THR A 65 -15.76 2.07 -29.73
C THR A 65 -15.34 0.66 -30.15
N ASN A 66 -15.18 0.41 -31.46
CA ASN A 66 -14.66 -0.86 -32.00
C ASN A 66 -13.13 -0.86 -32.13
N SER A 67 -12.48 0.28 -31.87
CA SER A 67 -11.02 0.39 -31.87
C SER A 67 -10.42 -0.21 -30.61
N SER A 68 -9.09 -0.38 -30.60
CA SER A 68 -8.36 -0.82 -29.41
C SER A 68 -8.49 0.16 -28.23
N LEU A 69 -8.92 1.41 -28.42
CA LEU A 69 -9.13 2.38 -27.34
C LEU A 69 -10.34 2.04 -26.47
N GLY A 70 -11.34 1.36 -27.02
CA GLY A 70 -12.62 1.10 -26.35
C GLY A 70 -13.48 2.36 -26.19
N TYR A 71 -14.40 2.36 -25.23
CA TYR A 71 -15.29 3.48 -24.93
C TYR A 71 -14.55 4.67 -24.29
N PRO A 72 -15.02 5.91 -24.47
CA PRO A 72 -14.51 7.05 -23.72
C PRO A 72 -14.80 6.90 -22.21
N ARG A 73 -13.95 7.50 -21.40
CA ARG A 73 -13.96 7.50 -19.92
C ARG A 73 -13.83 8.90 -19.32
N SER A 74 -13.73 9.93 -20.17
CA SER A 74 -13.82 11.33 -19.80
C SER A 74 -14.43 12.13 -20.95
N ASP A 75 -14.98 13.31 -20.64
CA ASP A 75 -15.11 14.36 -21.66
C ASP A 75 -13.73 14.90 -22.04
N GLU A 76 -13.65 15.73 -23.08
CA GLU A 76 -12.42 16.48 -23.36
C GLU A 76 -12.11 17.46 -22.21
N MET A 77 -10.85 17.48 -21.77
CA MET A 77 -10.36 18.40 -20.76
C MET A 77 -8.97 18.94 -21.08
N ASP A 78 -8.52 19.93 -20.31
CA ASP A 78 -7.15 20.44 -20.39
C ASP A 78 -6.14 19.33 -20.05
N ASP A 79 -5.10 19.23 -20.86
CA ASP A 79 -4.04 18.26 -20.64
C ASP A 79 -3.14 18.70 -19.46
N PRO A 80 -3.03 17.91 -18.38
CA PRO A 80 -2.23 18.31 -17.22
C PRO A 80 -0.72 18.31 -17.49
N GLU A 81 -0.24 17.60 -18.52
CA GLU A 81 1.20 17.53 -18.84
C GLU A 81 1.60 18.54 -19.92
N PHE A 82 0.63 19.03 -20.73
CA PHE A 82 0.89 19.99 -21.81
C PHE A 82 -0.01 21.21 -21.71
N SER A 83 0.59 22.35 -21.33
CA SER A 83 -0.12 23.63 -21.30
C SER A 83 -0.72 23.99 -22.66
N GLY A 84 -2.04 24.22 -22.69
CA GLY A 84 -2.79 24.49 -23.91
C GLY A 84 -3.18 23.25 -24.72
N GLY A 85 -2.75 22.06 -24.30
CA GLY A 85 -3.19 20.78 -24.86
C GLY A 85 -4.58 20.38 -24.40
N LYS A 86 -5.15 19.39 -25.08
CA LYS A 86 -6.45 18.78 -24.76
C LYS A 86 -6.32 17.27 -24.71
N VAL A 87 -7.09 16.62 -23.86
CA VAL A 87 -7.06 15.16 -23.71
C VAL A 87 -8.46 14.60 -23.46
N SER A 88 -8.72 13.43 -24.02
CA SER A 88 -9.83 12.55 -23.62
C SER A 88 -9.27 11.17 -23.28
N TYR A 89 -9.76 10.59 -22.20
CA TYR A 89 -9.37 9.25 -21.73
C TYR A 89 -10.38 8.22 -22.23
N PHE A 90 -9.89 7.03 -22.55
CA PHE A 90 -10.64 5.88 -23.03
C PHE A 90 -10.31 4.66 -22.17
N GLU A 91 -11.02 3.55 -22.37
CA GLU A 91 -10.84 2.31 -21.61
C GLU A 91 -9.40 1.80 -21.61
N TYR A 92 -8.73 1.87 -22.76
CA TYR A 92 -7.41 1.27 -22.95
C TYR A 92 -6.35 2.27 -23.43
N GLY A 93 -6.63 3.57 -23.34
CA GLY A 93 -5.66 4.60 -23.71
C GLY A 93 -6.22 6.01 -23.57
N LYS A 94 -5.50 6.98 -24.13
CA LYS A 94 -5.91 8.37 -24.22
C LYS A 94 -5.64 8.91 -25.62
N ILE A 95 -6.42 9.89 -26.05
CA ILE A 95 -6.12 10.71 -27.22
C ILE A 95 -5.80 12.11 -26.74
N ARG A 96 -4.65 12.64 -27.16
CA ARG A 96 -4.18 13.97 -26.79
C ARG A 96 -4.02 14.82 -28.02
N TRP A 97 -4.49 16.06 -27.96
CA TRP A 97 -4.27 17.06 -28.99
C TRP A 97 -3.32 18.14 -28.49
N GLN A 98 -2.33 18.50 -29.32
CA GLN A 98 -1.38 19.57 -29.05
C GLN A 98 -1.03 20.34 -30.33
N TYR A 99 -0.87 21.66 -30.23
CA TYR A 99 -0.29 22.44 -31.34
C TYR A 99 1.24 22.38 -31.31
N PRO A 100 1.92 22.18 -32.44
CA PRO A 100 1.40 21.96 -33.80
C PRO A 100 1.20 20.48 -34.17
N ASN A 101 1.42 19.53 -33.25
CA ASN A 101 1.53 18.11 -33.58
C ASN A 101 0.20 17.38 -33.87
N GLY A 102 -0.94 17.99 -33.56
CA GLY A 102 -2.27 17.41 -33.74
C GLY A 102 -2.62 16.35 -32.68
N SER A 103 -3.55 15.45 -33.03
CA SER A 103 -4.06 14.40 -32.13
C SER A 103 -3.23 13.11 -32.23
N GLN A 104 -2.83 12.57 -31.08
CA GLN A 104 -2.05 11.33 -30.98
C GLN A 104 -2.75 10.34 -30.05
N ILE A 105 -2.74 9.05 -30.43
CA ILE A 105 -3.25 7.94 -29.63
C ILE A 105 -2.10 7.42 -28.76
N GLU A 106 -2.32 7.33 -27.46
CA GLU A 106 -1.42 6.69 -26.50
C GLU A 106 -2.19 5.55 -25.82
N MET A 107 -1.85 4.30 -26.14
CA MET A 107 -2.45 3.13 -25.48
C MET A 107 -1.87 2.98 -24.06
N TYR A 108 -2.70 2.58 -23.10
CA TYR A 108 -2.19 2.08 -21.83
C TYR A 108 -1.36 0.83 -22.08
N GLU A 109 -0.32 0.66 -21.27
CA GLU A 109 0.49 -0.53 -21.31
C GLU A 109 -0.36 -1.75 -20.95
N TYR A 110 -0.41 -2.74 -21.83
CA TYR A 110 -1.08 -4.01 -21.52
C TYR A 110 -0.24 -4.75 -20.47
N VAL A 111 -0.78 -4.86 -19.27
CA VAL A 111 -0.19 -5.68 -18.21
C VAL A 111 -0.86 -7.05 -18.24
N ASP A 112 -0.11 -8.06 -18.66
CA ASP A 112 -0.51 -9.45 -18.46
C ASP A 112 -0.44 -9.76 -16.96
N LEU A 113 -1.61 -9.83 -16.31
CA LEU A 113 -1.71 -10.06 -14.87
C LEU A 113 -1.09 -11.40 -14.45
N ASP A 114 -1.17 -12.43 -15.30
CA ASP A 114 -0.58 -13.74 -14.98
C ASP A 114 0.94 -13.64 -15.00
N SER A 115 1.50 -12.98 -16.02
CA SER A 115 2.94 -12.72 -16.10
C SER A 115 3.42 -11.82 -14.95
N PHE A 116 2.64 -10.81 -14.59
CA PHE A 116 2.95 -9.93 -13.46
C PHE A 116 2.98 -10.69 -12.13
N GLU A 117 1.96 -11.50 -11.86
CA GLU A 117 1.90 -12.32 -10.65
C GLU A 117 3.02 -13.38 -10.61
N GLN A 118 3.36 -13.98 -11.75
CA GLN A 118 4.50 -14.90 -11.86
C GLN A 118 5.85 -14.22 -11.56
N GLN A 119 6.03 -12.97 -11.98
CA GLN A 119 7.24 -12.18 -11.67
C GLN A 119 7.34 -11.85 -10.17
N GLN A 120 6.21 -11.63 -9.50
CA GLN A 120 6.16 -11.33 -8.06
C GLN A 120 6.23 -12.58 -7.17
N ALA A 121 5.96 -13.77 -7.71
CA ALA A 121 5.92 -15.03 -6.94
C ALA A 121 7.21 -15.31 -6.14
N PRO A 122 8.43 -15.17 -6.69
CA PRO A 122 9.66 -15.42 -5.92
C PRO A 122 9.80 -14.50 -4.69
N LEU A 123 9.40 -13.22 -4.82
CA LEU A 123 9.40 -12.28 -3.70
C LEU A 123 8.38 -12.69 -2.63
N ARG A 124 7.15 -13.00 -3.05
CA ARG A 124 6.07 -13.40 -2.13
C ARG A 124 6.41 -14.68 -1.38
N GLU A 125 6.93 -15.69 -2.08
CA GLU A 125 7.39 -16.93 -1.46
C GLU A 125 8.51 -16.66 -0.44
N LYS A 126 9.47 -15.81 -0.81
CA LYS A 126 10.60 -15.48 0.07
C LYS A 126 10.17 -14.76 1.34
N LEU A 127 9.30 -13.76 1.20
CA LEU A 127 8.80 -13.01 2.34
C LEU A 127 7.87 -13.88 3.23
N GLN A 128 7.09 -14.79 2.64
CA GLN A 128 6.31 -15.77 3.40
C GLN A 128 7.20 -16.74 4.18
N GLU A 129 8.30 -17.23 3.59
CA GLU A 129 9.30 -18.05 4.27
C GLU A 129 9.86 -17.32 5.51
N ILE A 130 10.21 -16.04 5.36
CA ILE A 130 10.69 -15.21 6.47
C ILE A 130 9.62 -15.06 7.57
N ALA A 131 8.37 -14.79 7.20
CA ALA A 131 7.25 -14.69 8.14
C ALA A 131 7.02 -15.99 8.90
N ASN A 132 7.17 -17.14 8.22
CA ASN A 132 7.06 -18.45 8.85
C ASN A 132 8.16 -18.67 9.89
N TYR A 133 9.42 -18.32 9.59
CA TYR A 133 10.49 -18.40 10.58
C TYR A 133 10.24 -17.52 11.81
N ALA A 134 9.67 -16.33 11.63
CA ALA A 134 9.28 -15.47 12.73
C ALA A 134 8.16 -16.10 13.57
N PHE A 135 7.15 -16.69 12.93
CA PHE A 135 6.05 -17.36 13.62
C PHE A 135 6.49 -18.62 14.37
N GLU A 136 7.34 -19.46 13.77
CA GLU A 136 7.91 -20.65 14.40
C GLU A 136 8.68 -20.31 15.68
N ALA A 137 9.36 -19.15 15.72
CA ALA A 137 10.09 -18.66 16.88
C ALA A 137 9.19 -18.43 18.11
N LEU A 138 7.87 -18.25 17.95
CA LEU A 138 6.91 -18.18 19.06
C LEU A 138 6.82 -19.48 19.87
N SER A 139 7.14 -20.62 19.24
CA SER A 139 7.06 -21.94 19.89
C SER A 139 8.34 -22.32 20.62
N GLU A 140 9.39 -21.50 20.53
CA GLU A 140 10.68 -21.78 21.14
C GLU A 140 10.76 -21.26 22.58
N SER A 141 11.63 -21.87 23.39
CA SER A 141 11.87 -21.33 24.73
C SER A 141 12.48 -19.94 24.64
N GLN A 142 11.91 -19.00 25.41
CA GLN A 142 12.26 -17.58 25.30
C GLN A 142 13.75 -17.30 25.54
N HIS A 143 14.36 -18.04 26.48
CA HIS A 143 15.81 -17.95 26.72
C HIS A 143 16.63 -18.38 25.51
N SER A 144 16.25 -19.47 24.82
CA SER A 144 16.99 -19.98 23.68
C SER A 144 16.90 -19.06 22.47
N ILE A 145 15.71 -18.54 22.17
CA ILE A 145 15.51 -17.66 21.02
C ILE A 145 16.15 -16.29 21.25
N GLU A 146 16.07 -15.74 22.47
CA GLU A 146 16.80 -14.53 22.85
C GLU A 146 18.31 -14.69 22.56
N GLN A 147 18.92 -15.78 23.01
CA GLN A 147 20.35 -16.00 22.81
C GLN A 147 20.74 -16.11 21.33
N ARG A 148 19.91 -16.76 20.50
CA ARG A 148 20.18 -16.86 19.06
C ARG A 148 20.05 -15.53 18.33
N ILE A 149 19.06 -14.71 18.71
CA ILE A 149 18.85 -13.37 18.12
C ILE A 149 19.93 -12.39 18.58
N THR A 150 20.15 -12.31 19.90
CA THR A 150 20.98 -11.25 20.50
C THR A 150 22.46 -11.62 20.53
N LYS A 151 22.79 -12.91 20.49
CA LYS A 151 24.14 -13.46 20.73
C LYS A 151 24.76 -12.91 22.02
N GLY A 152 23.92 -12.73 23.05
CA GLY A 152 24.30 -12.18 24.35
C GLY A 152 24.35 -10.65 24.43
N ASN A 153 24.13 -9.91 23.34
CA ASN A 153 24.04 -8.44 23.35
C ASN A 153 22.63 -7.96 22.92
N LYS A 154 21.89 -7.35 23.85
CA LYS A 154 20.53 -6.85 23.66
C LYS A 154 20.44 -5.46 23.00
N GLU A 155 21.56 -4.83 22.67
CA GLU A 155 21.57 -3.61 21.88
C GLU A 155 20.92 -3.86 20.51
N SER A 156 20.03 -2.96 20.07
CA SER A 156 19.33 -3.07 18.78
C SER A 156 18.53 -4.38 18.61
N TRP A 157 17.94 -4.89 19.69
CA TRP A 157 17.29 -6.21 19.69
C TRP A 157 16.19 -6.35 18.64
N CYS A 158 15.23 -5.42 18.55
CA CYS A 158 14.17 -5.48 17.55
C CYS A 158 14.71 -5.61 16.11
N GLY A 159 15.75 -4.83 15.79
CA GLY A 159 16.46 -4.92 14.51
C GLY A 159 17.19 -6.24 14.29
N LYS A 160 17.89 -6.74 15.32
CA LYS A 160 18.54 -8.08 15.29
C LYS A 160 17.53 -9.20 15.08
N ALA A 161 16.33 -9.10 15.64
CA ALA A 161 15.29 -10.11 15.49
C ALA A 161 14.80 -10.19 14.04
N VAL A 162 14.46 -9.06 13.43
CA VAL A 162 14.10 -9.02 12.01
C VAL A 162 15.26 -9.51 11.14
N GLY A 163 16.48 -9.02 11.38
CA GLY A 163 17.68 -9.51 10.68
C GLY A 163 17.92 -11.01 10.84
N TYR A 164 17.59 -11.59 12.00
CA TYR A 164 17.70 -13.01 12.26
C TYR A 164 16.69 -13.84 11.44
N PHE A 165 15.42 -13.42 11.37
CA PHE A 165 14.40 -14.11 10.57
C PHE A 165 14.70 -14.03 9.07
N TYR A 166 15.14 -12.86 8.60
CA TYR A 166 15.59 -12.70 7.22
C TYR A 166 16.82 -13.57 6.90
N ALA A 167 17.82 -13.61 7.81
CA ALA A 167 19.00 -14.45 7.63
C ALA A 167 18.68 -15.96 7.68
N ARG A 168 17.65 -16.36 8.44
CA ARG A 168 17.14 -17.74 8.49
C ARG A 168 16.60 -18.18 7.12
N ALA A 169 15.95 -17.27 6.40
CA ALA A 169 15.58 -17.47 5.01
C ALA A 169 16.75 -17.22 4.04
N GLY A 170 18.00 -17.08 4.49
CA GLY A 170 19.15 -16.92 3.60
C GLY A 170 19.35 -15.51 3.02
N ALA A 171 18.65 -14.49 3.52
CA ALA A 171 18.93 -13.11 3.12
C ALA A 171 20.38 -12.73 3.52
N PRO A 172 21.12 -12.05 2.62
CA PRO A 172 22.55 -11.81 2.81
C PRO A 172 22.82 -10.75 3.88
N THR A 173 24.01 -10.83 4.51
CA THR A 173 24.44 -9.90 5.57
C THR A 173 24.45 -8.44 5.11
N LYS A 174 24.71 -8.17 3.83
CA LYS A 174 24.65 -6.80 3.24
C LYS A 174 23.28 -6.15 3.47
N THR A 175 22.22 -6.97 3.50
CA THR A 175 20.82 -6.55 3.67
C THR A 175 20.45 -6.55 5.14
N THR A 176 20.69 -7.66 5.86
CA THR A 176 20.26 -7.76 7.27
C THR A 176 20.99 -6.80 8.20
N SER A 177 22.21 -6.35 7.85
CA SER A 177 22.92 -5.29 8.57
C SER A 177 22.27 -3.91 8.47
N GLN A 178 21.34 -3.71 7.53
CA GLN A 178 20.56 -2.48 7.41
C GLN A 178 19.39 -2.43 8.41
N PHE A 179 19.05 -3.54 9.07
CA PHE A 179 17.85 -3.61 9.91
C PHE A 179 18.06 -3.23 11.37
N MET A 180 19.25 -2.72 11.73
CA MET A 180 19.65 -2.54 13.13
C MET A 180 18.79 -1.53 13.91
N ASN A 181 18.19 -0.54 13.24
CA ASN A 181 17.32 0.44 13.88
C ASN A 181 16.31 1.01 12.88
N THR A 182 15.29 1.71 13.38
CA THR A 182 14.19 2.26 12.57
C THR A 182 14.68 3.26 11.51
N SER A 183 15.64 4.13 11.86
CA SER A 183 16.26 5.07 10.92
C SER A 183 16.98 4.38 9.75
N ASN A 184 17.70 3.28 10.01
CA ASN A 184 18.37 2.51 8.96
C ASN A 184 17.38 1.82 8.03
N ILE A 185 16.28 1.27 8.57
CA ILE A 185 15.24 0.62 7.76
C ILE A 185 14.48 1.66 6.93
N ALA A 186 14.19 2.84 7.49
CA ALA A 186 13.58 3.94 6.75
C ALA A 186 14.47 4.40 5.59
N LEU A 187 15.78 4.60 5.83
CA LEU A 187 16.74 4.91 4.76
C LEU A 187 16.83 3.78 3.74
N PHE A 188 16.84 2.53 4.19
CA PHE A 188 16.86 1.38 3.30
C PHE A 188 15.62 1.34 2.39
N GLY A 189 14.41 1.42 2.95
CA GLY A 189 13.16 1.36 2.20
C GLY A 189 12.98 2.53 1.23
N SER A 190 13.46 3.71 1.61
CA SER A 190 13.30 4.97 0.86
C SER A 190 14.45 5.28 -0.11
N TYR A 191 15.35 4.33 -0.35
CA TYR A 191 16.60 4.55 -1.11
C TYR A 191 17.43 5.75 -0.59
N GLY A 192 17.37 5.99 0.71
CA GLY A 192 18.13 7.01 1.40
C GLY A 192 17.49 8.39 1.38
N THR A 193 16.19 8.52 1.08
CA THR A 193 15.52 9.84 1.08
C THR A 193 14.87 10.20 2.41
N THR A 194 14.46 9.20 3.19
CA THR A 194 13.63 9.40 4.37
C THR A 194 14.25 8.72 5.59
N THR A 195 14.32 9.44 6.71
CA THR A 195 14.68 8.88 8.02
C THR A 195 14.03 9.63 9.17
N PHE A 196 14.12 9.07 10.37
CA PHE A 196 13.70 9.72 11.61
C PHE A 196 14.89 10.31 12.32
N ASP A 197 14.75 11.55 12.82
CA ASP A 197 15.71 12.08 13.78
C ASP A 197 15.39 11.61 15.22
N GLN A 198 16.21 12.02 16.19
CA GLN A 198 16.05 11.64 17.61
C GLN A 198 14.80 12.27 18.27
N SER A 199 14.15 13.23 17.60
CA SER A 199 12.87 13.82 17.99
C SER A 199 11.68 13.18 17.27
N GLY A 200 11.98 12.27 16.33
CA GLY A 200 11.07 11.48 15.53
C GLY A 200 10.56 12.16 14.26
N GLU A 201 10.90 13.43 14.03
CA GLU A 201 10.47 14.12 12.80
C GLU A 201 11.11 13.49 11.57
N LEU A 202 10.30 13.42 10.50
CA LEU A 202 10.68 12.86 9.21
C LEU A 202 11.64 13.85 8.55
N ARG A 203 12.86 13.41 8.27
CA ARG A 203 13.86 14.22 7.57
C ARG A 203 14.01 13.73 6.14
N SER A 204 13.78 14.64 5.19
CA SER A 204 13.77 14.38 3.75
C SER A 204 14.93 15.05 3.00
N ASP A 205 16.00 15.44 3.70
CA ASP A 205 17.15 16.18 3.17
C ASP A 205 18.30 15.28 2.70
N TYR A 206 18.14 13.95 2.79
CA TYR A 206 19.15 13.00 2.35
C TYR A 206 19.09 12.79 0.83
N ARG A 207 20.27 12.66 0.21
CA ARG A 207 20.39 12.41 -1.23
C ARG A 207 19.96 10.97 -1.54
N GLU A 208 18.92 10.82 -2.37
CA GLU A 208 18.50 9.52 -2.89
C GLU A 208 19.67 8.81 -3.58
N ASN A 209 19.81 7.51 -3.32
CA ASN A 209 20.63 6.64 -4.14
C ASN A 209 19.89 6.29 -5.45
N THR A 210 19.79 7.29 -6.32
CA THR A 210 19.05 7.23 -7.57
C THR A 210 19.54 6.07 -8.45
N THR A 211 20.85 5.82 -8.50
CA THR A 211 21.41 4.70 -9.28
C THR A 211 20.88 3.34 -8.82
N LEU A 212 20.82 3.08 -7.51
CA LEU A 212 20.28 1.82 -7.00
C LEU A 212 18.77 1.71 -7.27
N LYS A 213 18.03 2.81 -7.06
CA LYS A 213 16.59 2.87 -7.34
C LYS A 213 16.30 2.58 -8.81
N GLU A 214 17.01 3.23 -9.73
CA GLU A 214 16.91 2.99 -11.18
C GLU A 214 17.23 1.54 -11.53
N GLN A 215 18.26 0.93 -10.93
CA GLN A 215 18.60 -0.48 -11.14
C GLN A 215 17.51 -1.45 -10.68
N HIS A 216 16.87 -1.17 -9.55
CA HIS A 216 15.77 -1.98 -9.03
C HIS A 216 14.49 -1.78 -9.86
N VAL A 217 14.16 -0.53 -10.22
CA VAL A 217 13.00 -0.19 -11.06
C VAL A 217 13.13 -0.80 -12.46
N ALA A 218 14.32 -0.78 -13.06
CA ALA A 218 14.58 -1.39 -14.36
C ALA A 218 14.39 -2.92 -14.39
N GLN A 219 14.30 -3.56 -13.22
CA GLN A 219 14.07 -5.00 -13.06
C GLN A 219 12.70 -5.30 -12.44
N ASP A 220 11.79 -4.32 -12.40
CA ASP A 220 10.48 -4.41 -11.74
C ASP A 220 10.54 -4.93 -10.29
N ALA A 221 11.61 -4.56 -9.59
CA ALA A 221 11.97 -5.07 -8.29
C ALA A 221 12.24 -3.93 -7.29
N ALA A 222 11.50 -2.83 -7.40
CA ALA A 222 11.66 -1.72 -6.46
C ALA A 222 11.30 -2.15 -5.02
N ARG A 223 12.09 -1.70 -4.03
CA ARG A 223 11.68 -1.66 -2.63
C ARG A 223 10.37 -0.90 -2.51
N LYS A 224 9.53 -1.33 -1.58
CA LYS A 224 8.27 -0.65 -1.27
C LYS A 224 8.36 0.00 0.11
N MET A 225 7.80 1.19 0.24
CA MET A 225 7.55 1.83 1.51
C MET A 225 6.12 2.33 1.49
N ILE A 226 5.30 1.78 2.39
CA ILE A 226 3.95 2.28 2.67
C ILE A 226 4.11 3.26 3.83
N THR A 227 3.80 4.53 3.59
CA THR A 227 3.96 5.60 4.57
C THR A 227 2.72 5.74 5.45
N PHE A 228 2.81 6.64 6.42
CA PHE A 228 1.67 6.99 7.26
C PHE A 228 0.53 7.60 6.44
N GLU A 229 0.86 8.47 5.48
CA GLU A 229 -0.11 9.09 4.57
C GLU A 229 -0.84 8.04 3.73
N ASP A 230 -0.13 7.00 3.26
CA ASP A 230 -0.74 5.87 2.56
C ASP A 230 -1.73 5.12 3.45
N ILE A 231 -1.38 4.92 4.73
CA ILE A 231 -2.24 4.27 5.72
C ILE A 231 -3.49 5.10 5.99
N GLU A 232 -3.38 6.43 6.02
CA GLU A 232 -4.50 7.34 6.23
C GLU A 232 -5.45 7.45 5.03
N ALA A 233 -4.95 7.25 3.81
CA ALA A 233 -5.72 7.45 2.58
C ALA A 233 -6.81 6.38 2.32
N GLU A 234 -7.05 5.46 3.26
CA GLU A 234 -8.11 4.43 3.28
C GLU A 234 -8.25 3.50 2.06
N TYR A 235 -7.38 3.58 1.04
CA TYR A 235 -7.33 2.62 -0.06
C TYR A 235 -6.72 1.27 0.35
N ASP A 236 -6.90 0.22 -0.49
CA ASP A 236 -6.35 -1.11 -0.22
C ASP A 236 -4.81 -1.08 -0.20
N LEU A 237 -4.23 -1.53 0.91
CA LEU A 237 -2.79 -1.55 1.10
C LEU A 237 -2.23 -2.89 0.64
N ASP A 238 -1.36 -2.89 -0.37
CA ASP A 238 -0.59 -4.08 -0.73
C ASP A 238 0.54 -4.30 0.30
N ILE A 239 0.20 -4.99 1.39
CA ILE A 239 1.09 -5.47 2.46
C ILE A 239 1.22 -6.99 2.35
N LEU A 240 2.44 -7.49 2.48
CA LEU A 240 2.75 -8.92 2.42
C LEU A 240 3.30 -9.42 3.77
N PRO A 241 3.08 -10.71 4.10
CA PRO A 241 3.88 -11.40 5.12
C PRO A 241 5.35 -11.16 4.87
N GLY A 242 6.14 -10.96 5.93
CA GLY A 242 7.57 -10.70 5.85
C GLY A 242 7.93 -9.22 5.73
N ASP A 243 6.99 -8.33 5.36
CA ASP A 243 7.24 -6.89 5.38
C ASP A 243 7.67 -6.40 6.78
N ILE A 244 8.48 -5.34 6.82
CA ILE A 244 9.05 -4.81 8.08
C ILE A 244 8.20 -3.64 8.55
N VAL A 245 7.71 -3.70 9.78
CA VAL A 245 6.83 -2.68 10.38
C VAL A 245 7.65 -1.77 11.26
N LEU A 246 7.59 -0.46 10.99
CA LEU A 246 8.16 0.59 11.82
C LEU A 246 7.06 1.16 12.71
N VAL A 247 7.20 0.98 14.01
CA VAL A 247 6.18 1.34 15.01
C VAL A 247 6.73 2.45 15.90
N ASP A 248 5.89 3.44 16.18
CA ASP A 248 6.12 4.46 17.22
C ASP A 248 5.41 4.00 18.50
N ASN A 249 6.17 3.51 19.48
CA ASN A 249 5.65 3.07 20.78
C ASN A 249 5.72 4.18 21.84
N THR A 250 6.65 5.12 21.74
CA THR A 250 6.90 6.14 22.78
C THR A 250 6.19 7.46 22.53
N GLY A 251 5.69 7.68 21.31
CA GLY A 251 5.02 8.90 20.88
C GLY A 251 5.98 10.07 20.64
N LYS A 252 7.29 9.81 20.53
CA LYS A 252 8.32 10.82 20.32
C LYS A 252 8.61 11.04 18.84
N GLY A 253 7.56 11.45 18.12
CA GLY A 253 7.62 12.01 16.76
C GLY A 253 7.78 11.02 15.61
N GLY A 254 8.22 9.77 15.83
CA GLY A 254 8.53 8.80 14.78
C GLY A 254 8.80 7.40 15.32
N ALA A 255 9.11 6.46 14.42
CA ALA A 255 9.24 5.05 14.79
C ALA A 255 10.45 4.76 15.70
N ASP A 256 10.24 3.99 16.76
CA ASP A 256 11.26 3.57 17.73
C ASP A 256 11.32 2.05 17.93
N HIS A 257 10.47 1.31 17.22
CA HIS A 257 10.39 -0.13 17.32
C HIS A 257 10.19 -0.79 15.95
N ILE A 258 10.61 -2.05 15.86
CA ILE A 258 10.62 -2.81 14.61
C ILE A 258 9.92 -4.14 14.85
N GLN A 259 8.99 -4.49 13.97
CA GLN A 259 8.29 -5.77 13.97
C GLN A 259 8.25 -6.32 12.55
N ILE A 260 7.80 -7.57 12.39
CA ILE A 260 7.62 -8.19 11.07
C ILE A 260 6.16 -8.56 10.86
N VAL A 261 5.65 -8.35 9.66
CA VAL A 261 4.30 -8.74 9.27
C VAL A 261 4.23 -10.26 9.18
N TYR A 262 3.26 -10.86 9.86
CA TYR A 262 2.90 -12.26 9.64
C TYR A 262 1.72 -12.39 8.70
N LYS A 263 0.69 -11.54 8.88
CA LYS A 263 -0.52 -11.55 8.06
C LYS A 263 -1.17 -10.17 8.05
N TYR A 264 -1.73 -9.78 6.92
CA TYR A 264 -2.58 -8.59 6.79
C TYR A 264 -4.00 -9.02 6.39
N ASN A 265 -4.97 -8.72 7.25
CA ASN A 265 -6.38 -8.92 6.96
C ASN A 265 -6.96 -7.62 6.40
N ARG A 266 -7.24 -7.64 5.08
CA ARG A 266 -7.71 -6.46 4.33
C ARG A 266 -9.09 -5.97 4.76
N GLU A 267 -10.01 -6.90 5.06
CA GLU A 267 -11.40 -6.56 5.43
C GLU A 267 -11.45 -5.68 6.69
N ASN A 268 -10.62 -6.00 7.68
CA ASN A 268 -10.58 -5.26 8.93
C ASN A 268 -9.39 -4.29 9.04
N ARG A 269 -8.56 -4.19 7.99
CA ARG A 269 -7.27 -3.50 7.98
C ARG A 269 -6.41 -3.87 9.19
N MET A 270 -6.43 -5.14 9.59
CA MET A 270 -5.71 -5.65 10.76
C MET A 270 -4.36 -6.23 10.33
N LEU A 271 -3.29 -5.71 10.91
CA LEU A 271 -1.93 -6.17 10.71
C LEU A 271 -1.50 -7.05 11.88
N THR A 272 -1.38 -8.36 11.65
CA THR A 272 -0.83 -9.31 12.62
C THR A 272 0.69 -9.36 12.45
N VAL A 273 1.41 -9.15 13.56
CA VAL A 273 2.86 -8.95 13.58
C VAL A 273 3.55 -9.87 14.58
N ILE A 274 4.79 -10.24 14.27
CA ILE A 274 5.71 -10.88 15.21
C ILE A 274 6.72 -9.85 15.70
N ASP A 275 6.92 -9.83 17.00
CA ASP A 275 7.85 -8.97 17.70
C ASP A 275 8.99 -9.82 18.26
N GLY A 276 10.23 -9.36 18.11
CA GLY A 276 11.41 -10.09 18.58
C GLY A 276 11.73 -9.91 20.07
N ASN A 277 11.20 -8.85 20.69
CA ASN A 277 11.50 -8.48 22.07
C ASN A 277 10.35 -7.74 22.77
N GLY A 278 9.16 -7.80 22.18
CA GLY A 278 7.97 -7.14 22.69
C GLY A 278 7.33 -7.86 23.86
N SER A 279 6.17 -7.33 24.24
CA SER A 279 5.31 -7.85 25.29
C SER A 279 3.94 -8.21 24.75
N GLY A 280 3.89 -8.82 23.56
CA GLY A 280 2.66 -9.32 22.98
C GLY A 280 2.19 -10.63 23.61
N PHE A 281 1.36 -11.35 22.87
CA PHE A 281 0.86 -12.68 23.25
C PHE A 281 1.91 -13.76 22.96
N ALA A 282 1.82 -14.86 23.71
CA ALA A 282 2.54 -16.08 23.44
C ALA A 282 1.58 -17.21 23.07
N LEU A 283 2.09 -18.28 22.45
CA LEU A 283 1.29 -19.45 22.14
C LEU A 283 0.94 -20.21 23.42
N ALA A 284 -0.32 -20.63 23.55
CA ALA A 284 -0.77 -21.44 24.69
C ALA A 284 -0.01 -22.77 24.82
N SER A 285 0.54 -23.28 23.71
CA SER A 285 1.37 -24.50 23.66
C SER A 285 2.65 -24.41 24.52
N LEU A 286 3.12 -23.21 24.88
CA LEU A 286 4.25 -23.04 25.79
C LEU A 286 3.92 -23.45 27.25
N GLY A 287 2.64 -23.65 27.58
CA GLY A 287 2.21 -24.09 28.91
C GLY A 287 2.42 -23.03 30.02
N ILE A 288 2.59 -21.78 29.63
CA ILE A 288 2.78 -20.65 30.54
C ILE A 288 1.39 -20.14 31.01
N PRO A 289 1.20 -19.75 32.28
CA PRO A 289 -0.11 -19.34 32.79
C PRO A 289 -0.58 -18.01 32.20
N ASN A 290 -1.89 -17.89 31.96
CA ASN A 290 -2.54 -16.66 31.54
C ASN A 290 -2.71 -15.68 32.71
N ASN A 291 -2.77 -14.38 32.40
CA ASN A 291 -3.05 -13.32 33.37
C ASN A 291 -4.33 -12.55 32.97
N ASP A 292 -5.47 -13.04 33.44
CA ASP A 292 -6.79 -12.48 33.11
C ASP A 292 -6.96 -11.03 33.57
N ALA A 293 -6.22 -10.58 34.59
CA ALA A 293 -6.27 -9.20 35.05
C ALA A 293 -5.64 -8.24 34.03
N GLU A 294 -4.56 -8.66 33.37
CA GLU A 294 -3.89 -7.87 32.33
C GLU A 294 -4.69 -7.81 31.03
N LEU A 295 -5.42 -8.88 30.69
CA LEU A 295 -6.31 -8.91 29.52
C LEU A 295 -7.44 -7.85 29.58
N ARG A 296 -7.85 -7.43 30.78
CA ARG A 296 -8.90 -6.41 30.98
C ARG A 296 -8.40 -4.97 30.78
N LYS A 297 -7.10 -4.77 30.57
CA LYS A 297 -6.53 -3.44 30.35
C LYS A 297 -6.73 -2.97 28.91
N LEU A 298 -6.66 -1.65 28.73
CA LEU A 298 -6.51 -1.05 27.42
C LEU A 298 -5.04 -1.04 27.03
N SER A 299 -4.77 -1.37 25.78
CA SER A 299 -3.45 -1.14 25.18
C SER A 299 -3.27 0.35 24.81
N PRO A 300 -2.04 0.81 24.54
CA PRO A 300 -1.76 2.24 24.34
C PRO A 300 -2.53 2.93 23.19
N ASP A 301 -3.02 2.17 22.22
CA ASP A 301 -3.89 2.66 21.14
C ASP A 301 -5.39 2.66 21.52
N GLY A 302 -5.72 2.47 22.80
CA GLY A 302 -7.07 2.53 23.32
C GLY A 302 -7.89 1.25 23.11
N ILE A 303 -7.32 0.22 22.51
CA ILE A 303 -8.01 -1.05 22.24
C ILE A 303 -7.87 -2.00 23.45
N PRO A 304 -8.94 -2.67 23.91
CA PRO A 304 -8.84 -3.72 24.92
C PRO A 304 -7.87 -4.83 24.52
N VAL A 305 -6.99 -5.26 25.44
CA VAL A 305 -6.01 -6.32 25.16
C VAL A 305 -6.73 -7.65 24.86
N ALA A 306 -7.84 -7.94 25.54
CA ALA A 306 -8.67 -9.12 25.26
C ALA A 306 -9.20 -9.16 23.81
N ASP A 307 -9.58 -8.02 23.25
CA ASP A 307 -10.11 -7.95 21.88
C ASP A 307 -9.01 -8.25 20.87
N LYS A 308 -7.82 -7.67 21.04
CA LYS A 308 -6.64 -7.99 20.22
C LYS A 308 -6.29 -9.47 20.24
N LYS A 309 -6.36 -10.09 21.42
CA LYS A 309 -6.15 -11.53 21.56
C LYS A 309 -7.16 -12.30 20.72
N GLN A 310 -8.45 -12.02 20.92
CA GLN A 310 -9.54 -12.71 20.23
C GLN A 310 -9.43 -12.56 18.71
N TRP A 311 -9.16 -11.35 18.20
CA TRP A 311 -9.04 -11.11 16.77
C TRP A 311 -7.91 -11.92 16.13
N ILE A 312 -6.76 -12.05 16.79
CA ILE A 312 -5.65 -12.87 16.29
C ILE A 312 -6.02 -14.36 16.34
N GLU A 313 -6.65 -14.83 17.42
CA GLU A 313 -7.10 -16.22 17.54
C GLU A 313 -8.12 -16.59 16.46
N ASP A 314 -9.07 -15.70 16.17
CA ASP A 314 -10.08 -15.89 15.13
C ASP A 314 -9.45 -15.86 13.73
N ASP A 315 -8.52 -14.94 13.48
CA ASP A 315 -7.90 -14.76 12.16
C ASP A 315 -6.88 -15.86 11.81
N LEU A 316 -6.25 -16.48 12.82
CA LEU A 316 -5.22 -17.51 12.64
C LEU A 316 -5.65 -18.92 13.06
N GLY A 317 -6.76 -19.07 13.79
CA GLY A 317 -7.19 -20.36 14.35
C GLY A 317 -6.24 -20.93 15.40
N ILE A 318 -5.62 -20.06 16.22
CA ILE A 318 -4.65 -20.44 17.25
C ILE A 318 -5.17 -20.12 18.66
N SER A 319 -4.46 -20.59 19.69
CA SER A 319 -4.73 -20.22 21.08
C SER A 319 -3.55 -19.47 21.68
N LEU A 320 -3.86 -18.33 22.29
CA LEU A 320 -2.91 -17.38 22.83
C LEU A 320 -3.05 -17.25 24.35
N ILE A 321 -1.97 -16.81 24.97
CA ILE A 321 -1.89 -16.45 26.39
C ILE A 321 -1.22 -15.08 26.52
N TYR A 322 -1.56 -14.38 27.60
CA TYR A 322 -0.98 -13.08 27.92
C TYR A 322 -0.53 -13.04 29.37
N GLN A 323 0.71 -12.64 29.62
CA GLN A 323 1.25 -12.52 30.98
C GLN A 323 1.31 -11.06 31.48
N GLY A 324 0.97 -10.08 30.63
CA GLY A 324 1.21 -8.67 30.88
C GLY A 324 2.45 -8.15 30.15
N ASP A 325 2.96 -6.99 30.59
CA ASP A 325 4.14 -6.35 30.00
C ASP A 325 5.45 -7.04 30.41
N VAL A 326 5.59 -8.32 30.06
CA VAL A 326 6.81 -9.12 30.21
C VAL A 326 7.66 -8.96 28.96
N GLY A 327 8.25 -7.79 28.78
CA GLY A 327 9.11 -7.51 27.63
C GLY A 327 10.31 -8.46 27.52
N GLY A 328 10.93 -8.52 26.35
CA GLY A 328 12.11 -9.36 26.10
C GLY A 328 11.79 -10.78 25.63
N HIS A 329 10.66 -10.96 24.97
CA HIS A 329 10.23 -12.25 24.43
C HIS A 329 9.79 -12.12 22.97
N VAL A 330 9.97 -13.19 22.20
CA VAL A 330 9.33 -13.28 20.88
C VAL A 330 7.84 -13.46 21.12
N SER A 331 7.04 -12.55 20.55
CA SER A 331 5.60 -12.48 20.81
C SER A 331 4.82 -12.09 19.56
N ILE A 332 3.52 -12.38 19.56
CA ILE A 332 2.59 -12.00 18.50
C ILE A 332 1.66 -10.89 18.99
N SER A 333 1.34 -9.95 18.11
CA SER A 333 0.42 -8.83 18.39
C SER A 333 -0.29 -8.43 17.11
N CYS A 334 -1.22 -7.47 17.20
CA CYS A 334 -1.82 -6.85 16.04
C CYS A 334 -1.88 -5.32 16.15
N HIS A 335 -2.03 -4.66 15.00
CA HIS A 335 -2.33 -3.23 14.85
C HIS A 335 -3.51 -3.05 13.89
N ILE A 336 -4.34 -2.02 14.12
CA ILE A 336 -5.45 -1.68 13.23
C ILE A 336 -5.06 -0.46 12.39
N LEU A 337 -4.93 -0.63 11.08
CA LEU A 337 -4.48 0.39 10.14
C LEU A 337 -5.62 1.30 9.65
N LYS A 338 -6.53 1.69 10.53
CA LYS A 338 -7.60 2.67 10.23
C LYS A 338 -7.26 4.01 10.87
N PRO A 339 -7.57 5.16 10.24
CA PRO A 339 -7.14 6.47 10.72
C PRO A 339 -7.47 6.74 12.20
N GLU A 340 -8.63 6.29 12.67
CA GLU A 340 -9.08 6.46 14.06
C GLU A 340 -8.23 5.73 15.11
N PHE A 341 -7.42 4.74 14.70
CA PHE A 341 -6.47 4.02 15.56
C PHE A 341 -5.01 4.44 15.31
N GLN A 342 -4.76 5.39 14.40
CA GLN A 342 -3.43 5.89 14.05
C GLN A 342 -3.16 7.30 14.62
N ILE A 343 -3.65 7.56 15.84
CA ILE A 343 -3.63 8.87 16.51
C ILE A 343 -2.21 9.28 16.92
N THR A 344 -1.88 10.59 16.83
CA THR A 344 -0.58 11.12 17.26
C THR A 344 -0.60 11.62 18.72
N HIS A 345 0.57 11.76 19.35
CA HIS A 345 0.67 12.31 20.73
C HIS A 345 0.18 13.77 20.77
N LYS A 346 0.31 14.51 19.66
CA LYS A 346 -0.20 15.88 19.57
C LYS A 346 -1.73 15.94 19.65
N ASP A 347 -2.43 14.88 19.26
CA ASP A 347 -3.89 14.89 19.16
C ASP A 347 -4.59 14.61 20.49
N ASN A 348 -3.98 13.82 21.40
CA ASN A 348 -4.63 13.43 22.66
C ASN A 348 -3.74 13.46 23.92
N ALA A 349 -2.46 13.85 23.81
CA ALA A 349 -1.48 13.88 24.89
C ALA A 349 -1.29 12.54 25.65
N LEU A 350 -1.68 11.42 25.04
CA LEU A 350 -1.46 10.06 25.56
C LEU A 350 -0.33 9.38 24.78
N LYS A 351 0.33 8.43 25.45
CA LYS A 351 1.25 7.50 24.80
C LYS A 351 0.44 6.65 23.83
N HIS A 352 0.75 6.73 22.54
CA HIS A 352 0.07 6.00 21.49
C HIS A 352 1.01 4.96 20.88
N LYS A 353 0.44 3.92 20.28
CA LYS A 353 1.15 2.91 19.49
C LYS A 353 0.59 2.97 18.08
N ARG A 354 1.42 3.36 17.11
CA ARG A 354 0.99 3.51 15.70
C ARG A 354 1.99 2.90 14.74
N VAL A 355 1.48 2.53 13.57
CA VAL A 355 2.30 2.05 12.46
C VAL A 355 2.71 3.26 11.64
N TRP A 356 3.99 3.57 11.67
CA TRP A 356 4.53 4.74 10.98
C TRP A 356 4.83 4.46 9.52
N ALA A 357 5.42 3.30 9.24
CA ALA A 357 5.67 2.84 7.89
C ALA A 357 5.78 1.32 7.83
N ILE A 358 5.55 0.77 6.65
CA ILE A 358 5.79 -0.65 6.34
C ILE A 358 6.76 -0.70 5.17
N VAL A 359 7.88 -1.40 5.34
CA VAL A 359 8.99 -1.46 4.38
C VAL A 359 9.13 -2.87 3.83
N ARG A 360 9.11 -2.99 2.50
CA ARG A 360 9.37 -4.23 1.76
C ARG A 360 10.72 -4.15 1.06
N PRO A 361 11.68 -5.04 1.39
CA PRO A 361 12.89 -5.22 0.60
C PRO A 361 12.60 -5.68 -0.82
N SER A 362 13.48 -5.37 -1.76
CA SER A 362 13.46 -5.94 -3.11
C SER A 362 13.85 -7.41 -3.07
N ILE A 363 13.37 -8.23 -4.03
CA ILE A 363 13.92 -9.57 -4.24
C ILE A 363 15.44 -9.54 -4.50
N LEU A 364 15.96 -8.46 -5.09
CA LEU A 364 17.40 -8.25 -5.31
C LEU A 364 18.18 -8.00 -4.01
N ASP A 365 17.50 -7.54 -2.96
CA ASP A 365 18.08 -7.42 -1.63
C ASP A 365 18.13 -8.76 -0.90
N LEU A 366 17.27 -9.72 -1.29
CA LEU A 366 17.14 -11.02 -0.61
C LEU A 366 18.04 -12.11 -1.21
N ASN A 367 18.66 -11.83 -2.37
CA ASN A 367 19.52 -12.75 -3.13
C ASN A 367 21.02 -12.41 -3.07
#